data_AF-A0A8C2SY33-F1
#
_entry.id   AF-A0A8C2SY33-F1
#
_cell.length_a   1.000
_cell.length_b   1.000
_cell.length_c   1.000
_cell.angle_alpha   90.00
_cell.angle_beta   90.00
_cell.angle_gamma   90.00
#
_symmetry.space_group_name_H-M   'P 1'
#
loop_
_entity.id
_entity.type
_entity.pdbx_description
1 polymer ?
#
loop_
_entity_poly.entity_id
_entity_poly.type
_entity_poly.pdbx_seq_one_letter_code
_entity_poly.pdbx_strand_id
1 'polypeptide(L)'
;MIRSPDLDSFVCCSVCSKIIPPPPSKATFDRIREYKPFRTRYYTHHDILEIGASIQQEEREKKEAEIQDRIEKMKAELWSQAEQYKEDAVDKALKESAANYSAFVQDLKQKLEKEIREAVRKAKAEMKEYMEQEKRREIEAMEQRMAHKLRCALMECAKEKMQEVAKARKQEREVALSEAAMQHRKHIEQLKEENMLAEELYRKTIEQLNRGKCNEMNIAPSIKQRENQIEMERQMKELKAVHLYELEKVLITLKTAEDQVKTLEQKLEKMRAWKDSLEIEIQATRLAFQKYIDATFPNLSPGQADFILPHRSAFQPKDMPKEAEVIDNEFKRPGTERVRVTAMSK
;
A
#
# COMPACT_ATOMS: atom_id res chain seq x y z
N MET A 1 -30.71 110.31 -185.06
CA MET A 1 -31.02 110.12 -186.49
C MET A 1 -31.59 108.71 -186.67
N ILE A 2 -32.55 108.55 -187.59
CA ILE A 2 -33.21 107.29 -188.01
C ILE A 2 -34.34 106.79 -187.09
N ARG A 3 -35.57 106.49 -187.54
CA ARG A 3 -36.43 106.79 -188.72
C ARG A 3 -37.81 106.16 -188.37
N SER A 4 -38.88 106.78 -188.84
CA SER A 4 -40.29 106.32 -188.83
C SER A 4 -40.48 104.93 -189.45
N PRO A 5 -41.59 104.21 -189.15
CA PRO A 5 -42.72 104.26 -190.10
C PRO A 5 -44.13 104.22 -189.45
N ASP A 6 -45.12 104.61 -190.25
CA ASP A 6 -46.57 104.33 -190.12
C ASP A 6 -47.44 105.31 -189.31
N LEU A 7 -47.50 106.53 -189.87
CA LEU A 7 -48.74 107.26 -190.09
C LEU A 7 -49.61 106.50 -191.10
N ASP A 8 -50.91 106.32 -190.87
CA ASP A 8 -51.93 106.39 -191.94
C ASP A 8 -53.36 106.31 -191.37
N SER A 9 -54.28 107.05 -191.99
CA SER A 9 -55.73 107.16 -191.74
C SER A 9 -56.21 108.19 -190.70
N PHE A 10 -56.12 109.47 -191.09
CA PHE A 10 -57.05 110.51 -190.61
C PHE A 10 -58.25 110.56 -191.55
N VAL A 11 -59.46 110.35 -191.01
CA VAL A 11 -60.72 110.64 -191.71
C VAL A 11 -61.37 111.84 -191.06
N CYS A 12 -61.54 112.91 -191.85
CA CYS A 12 -62.21 114.15 -191.48
C CYS A 12 -63.73 113.99 -191.60
N CYS A 13 -64.48 114.36 -190.56
CA CYS A 13 -65.93 114.55 -190.62
C CYS A 13 -66.28 116.04 -190.52
N SER A 14 -67.12 116.49 -191.45
CA SER A 14 -67.42 117.85 -191.88
C SER A 14 -68.27 118.71 -190.93
N VAL A 15 -68.26 118.48 -189.61
CA VAL A 15 -69.12 119.22 -188.66
C VAL A 15 -68.40 119.68 -187.38
N CYS A 16 -67.21 119.17 -187.05
CA CYS A 16 -66.52 119.55 -185.82
C CYS A 16 -65.02 119.25 -185.90
N SER A 17 -64.19 120.30 -185.96
CA SER A 17 -62.72 120.30 -186.08
C SER A 17 -61.96 119.71 -184.87
N LYS A 18 -62.34 118.53 -184.37
CA LYS A 18 -61.65 117.80 -183.31
C LYS A 18 -61.29 116.39 -183.77
N ILE A 19 -60.00 116.11 -183.79
CA ILE A 19 -59.40 114.79 -183.99
C ILE A 19 -59.53 114.00 -182.67
N ILE A 20 -60.18 112.83 -182.71
CA ILE A 20 -60.26 111.87 -181.60
C ILE A 20 -59.25 110.75 -181.87
N PRO A 21 -58.29 110.47 -180.96
CA PRO A 21 -57.28 109.43 -181.16
C PRO A 21 -57.87 108.01 -180.97
N PRO A 22 -57.33 106.98 -181.67
CA PRO A 22 -57.80 105.60 -181.56
C PRO A 22 -57.46 104.94 -180.19
N PRO A 23 -58.24 103.95 -179.76
CA PRO A 23 -58.08 103.27 -178.47
C PRO A 23 -56.77 102.47 -178.35
N PRO A 24 -56.15 102.43 -177.15
CA PRO A 24 -54.83 101.85 -176.92
C PRO A 24 -54.79 100.31 -177.00
N SER A 25 -53.64 99.78 -177.40
CA SER A 25 -53.43 98.35 -177.68
C SER A 25 -53.34 97.48 -176.42
N LYS A 26 -53.61 96.18 -176.60
CA LYS A 26 -53.73 95.14 -175.56
C LYS A 26 -52.55 95.09 -174.58
N ALA A 27 -51.33 95.35 -175.06
CA ALA A 27 -50.11 95.38 -174.24
C ALA A 27 -50.11 96.49 -173.17
N THR A 28 -50.81 97.59 -173.41
CA THR A 28 -50.94 98.70 -172.44
C THR A 28 -51.97 98.37 -171.36
N PHE A 29 -52.96 97.52 -171.65
CA PHE A 29 -53.96 97.08 -170.68
C PHE A 29 -53.39 96.05 -169.67
N ASP A 30 -52.48 95.19 -170.11
CA ASP A 30 -51.88 94.16 -169.24
C ASP A 30 -50.95 94.76 -168.17
N ARG A 31 -50.25 95.87 -168.46
CA ARG A 31 -49.41 96.60 -167.48
C ARG A 31 -50.21 97.22 -166.32
N ILE A 32 -51.48 97.56 -166.52
CA ILE A 32 -52.32 98.15 -165.47
C ILE A 32 -52.82 97.08 -164.49
N ARG A 33 -52.87 95.79 -164.90
CA ARG A 33 -53.24 94.68 -164.01
C ARG A 33 -52.13 94.23 -163.06
N GLU A 34 -50.85 94.45 -163.40
CA GLU A 34 -49.72 94.09 -162.53
C GLU A 34 -49.55 95.03 -161.32
N TYR A 35 -50.03 96.27 -161.39
CA TYR A 35 -49.83 97.26 -160.33
C TYR A 35 -51.08 97.39 -159.43
N LYS A 36 -51.28 96.45 -158.49
CA LYS A 36 -52.30 96.55 -157.42
C LYS A 36 -51.69 96.47 -156.00
N PRO A 37 -51.88 97.50 -155.12
CA PRO A 37 -51.26 97.58 -153.78
C PRO A 37 -51.81 96.62 -152.69
N PHE A 38 -52.73 95.71 -153.02
CA PHE A 38 -53.35 94.82 -152.01
C PHE A 38 -52.51 93.57 -151.68
N ARG A 39 -51.67 93.09 -152.60
CA ARG A 39 -50.81 91.91 -152.36
C ARG A 39 -49.74 92.20 -151.30
N THR A 40 -49.11 93.37 -151.35
CA THR A 40 -48.04 93.75 -150.41
C THR A 40 -48.52 93.94 -148.97
N ARG A 41 -49.77 94.40 -148.73
CA ARG A 41 -50.34 94.54 -147.38
C ARG A 41 -50.67 93.20 -146.70
N TYR A 42 -51.15 92.21 -147.46
CA TYR A 42 -51.50 90.90 -146.89
C TYR A 42 -50.25 90.14 -146.41
N TYR A 43 -49.18 90.14 -147.22
CA TYR A 43 -47.93 89.49 -146.83
C TYR A 43 -47.27 90.17 -145.63
N THR A 44 -47.28 91.51 -145.55
CA THR A 44 -46.74 92.22 -144.37
C THR A 44 -47.51 91.93 -143.08
N HIS A 45 -48.85 91.80 -143.10
CA HIS A 45 -49.61 91.40 -141.90
C HIS A 45 -49.35 89.94 -141.49
N HIS A 46 -49.18 89.05 -142.47
CA HIS A 46 -48.85 87.65 -142.20
C HIS A 46 -47.46 87.52 -141.57
N ASP A 47 -46.46 88.20 -142.15
CA ASP A 47 -45.09 88.23 -141.64
C ASP A 47 -45.03 88.79 -140.21
N ILE A 48 -45.78 89.86 -139.90
CA ILE A 48 -45.85 90.42 -138.54
C ILE A 48 -46.48 89.44 -137.54
N LEU A 49 -47.52 88.70 -137.94
CA LEU A 49 -48.17 87.70 -137.08
C LEU A 49 -47.28 86.48 -136.86
N GLU A 50 -46.54 86.03 -137.87
CA GLU A 50 -45.60 84.93 -137.77
C GLU A 50 -44.38 85.28 -136.91
N ILE A 51 -43.85 86.50 -137.07
CA ILE A 51 -42.81 87.05 -136.19
C ILE A 51 -43.33 87.18 -134.75
N GLY A 52 -44.56 87.69 -134.56
CA GLY A 52 -45.18 87.79 -133.24
C GLY A 52 -45.42 86.44 -132.57
N ALA A 53 -45.86 85.43 -133.32
CA ALA A 53 -46.04 84.07 -132.84
C ALA A 53 -44.70 83.42 -132.46
N SER A 54 -43.65 83.64 -133.26
CA SER A 54 -42.29 83.17 -132.99
C SER A 54 -41.70 83.82 -131.73
N ILE A 55 -41.86 85.15 -131.58
CA ILE A 55 -41.43 85.89 -130.36
C ILE A 55 -42.19 85.38 -129.13
N GLN A 56 -43.51 85.19 -129.23
CA GLN A 56 -44.33 84.67 -128.13
C GLN A 56 -43.95 83.23 -127.76
N GLN A 57 -43.60 82.41 -128.75
CA GLN A 57 -43.16 81.05 -128.53
C GLN A 57 -41.78 80.99 -127.85
N GLU A 58 -40.82 81.79 -128.33
CA GLU A 58 -39.52 81.93 -127.65
C GLU A 58 -39.66 82.46 -126.23
N GLU A 59 -40.57 83.42 -125.97
CA GLU A 59 -40.84 83.89 -124.62
C GLU A 59 -41.47 82.81 -123.73
N ARG A 60 -42.36 81.97 -124.26
CA ARG A 60 -42.92 80.84 -123.52
C ARG A 60 -41.86 79.81 -123.19
N GLU A 61 -41.03 79.44 -124.16
CA GLU A 61 -39.93 78.49 -123.96
C GLU A 61 -38.89 79.01 -122.96
N LYS A 62 -38.55 80.30 -123.00
CA LYS A 62 -37.70 80.93 -121.99
C LYS A 62 -38.33 80.88 -120.60
N LYS A 63 -39.61 81.21 -120.47
CA LYS A 63 -40.34 81.15 -119.18
C LYS A 63 -40.49 79.72 -118.66
N GLU A 64 -40.76 78.74 -119.53
CA GLU A 64 -40.83 77.33 -119.18
C GLU A 64 -39.47 76.78 -118.74
N ALA A 65 -38.39 77.15 -119.45
CA ALA A 65 -37.03 76.81 -119.04
C ALA A 65 -36.65 77.43 -117.68
N GLU A 66 -37.03 78.68 -117.42
CA GLU A 66 -36.83 79.32 -116.11
C GLU A 66 -37.64 78.63 -115.00
N ILE A 67 -38.87 78.21 -115.27
CA ILE A 67 -39.70 77.46 -114.31
C ILE A 67 -39.07 76.08 -114.05
N GLN A 68 -38.61 75.39 -115.09
CA GLN A 68 -37.98 74.08 -114.97
C GLN A 68 -36.66 74.16 -114.19
N ASP A 69 -35.83 75.16 -114.45
CA ASP A 69 -34.59 75.43 -113.69
C ASP A 69 -34.89 75.71 -112.21
N ARG A 70 -35.95 76.47 -111.90
CA ARG A 70 -36.40 76.67 -110.51
C ARG A 70 -36.89 75.37 -109.86
N ILE A 71 -37.62 74.54 -110.58
CA ILE A 71 -38.09 73.24 -110.09
C ILE A 71 -36.90 72.30 -109.82
N GLU A 72 -35.91 72.27 -110.71
CA GLU A 72 -34.71 71.44 -110.55
C GLU A 72 -33.85 71.91 -109.37
N LYS A 73 -33.66 73.23 -109.21
CA LYS A 73 -33.02 73.81 -108.02
C LYS A 73 -33.75 73.43 -106.73
N MET A 74 -35.08 73.58 -106.70
CA MET A 74 -35.88 73.24 -105.54
C MET A 74 -35.85 71.73 -105.24
N LYS A 75 -35.86 70.86 -106.27
CA LYS A 75 -35.68 69.42 -106.11
C LYS A 75 -34.31 69.08 -105.53
N ALA A 76 -33.24 69.69 -106.02
CA ALA A 76 -31.88 69.47 -105.52
C ALA A 76 -31.74 69.92 -104.06
N GLU A 77 -32.31 71.07 -103.70
CA GLU A 77 -32.36 71.55 -102.31
C GLU A 77 -33.13 70.59 -101.40
N LEU A 78 -34.31 70.12 -101.83
CA LEU A 78 -35.09 69.13 -101.09
C LEU A 78 -34.35 67.80 -100.93
N TRP A 79 -33.66 67.32 -101.97
CA TRP A 79 -32.83 66.12 -101.88
C TRP A 79 -31.66 66.29 -100.92
N SER A 80 -31.00 67.45 -100.95
CA SER A 80 -29.92 67.78 -100.02
C SER A 80 -30.41 67.79 -98.57
N GLN A 81 -31.57 68.43 -98.31
CA GLN A 81 -32.18 68.42 -96.98
C GLN A 81 -32.57 67.00 -96.53
N ALA A 82 -33.16 66.20 -97.42
CA ALA A 82 -33.53 64.83 -97.11
C ALA A 82 -32.31 63.96 -96.79
N GLU A 83 -31.20 64.16 -97.50
CA GLU A 83 -29.95 63.44 -97.24
C GLU A 83 -29.31 63.87 -95.92
N GLN A 84 -29.30 65.17 -95.62
CA GLN A 84 -28.87 65.67 -94.30
C GLN A 84 -29.72 65.10 -93.17
N TYR A 85 -31.05 65.06 -93.29
CA TYR A 85 -31.92 64.47 -92.27
C TYR A 85 -31.67 62.96 -92.07
N LYS A 86 -31.35 62.22 -93.15
CA LYS A 86 -30.97 60.82 -93.03
C LYS A 86 -29.63 60.66 -92.33
N GLU A 87 -28.62 61.44 -92.73
CA GLU A 87 -27.30 61.43 -92.10
C GLU A 87 -27.41 61.76 -90.61
N ASP A 88 -28.13 62.82 -90.25
CA ASP A 88 -28.39 63.21 -88.86
C ASP A 88 -29.12 62.11 -88.07
N ALA A 89 -30.12 61.45 -88.68
CA ALA A 89 -30.85 60.35 -88.05
C ALA A 89 -29.97 59.12 -87.84
N VAL A 90 -29.12 58.78 -88.82
CA VAL A 90 -28.16 57.66 -88.73
C VAL A 90 -27.10 57.98 -87.68
N ASP A 91 -26.53 59.17 -87.69
CA ASP A 91 -25.56 59.63 -86.70
C ASP A 91 -26.14 59.61 -85.29
N LYS A 92 -27.39 60.05 -85.13
CA LYS A 92 -28.10 60.00 -83.86
C LYS A 92 -28.32 58.55 -83.40
N ALA A 93 -28.79 57.67 -84.28
CA ALA A 93 -28.97 56.25 -83.96
C ALA A 93 -27.64 55.57 -83.60
N LEU A 94 -26.55 55.89 -84.30
CA LEU A 94 -25.21 55.37 -84.00
C LEU A 94 -24.70 55.87 -82.65
N LYS A 95 -24.86 57.17 -82.35
CA LYS A 95 -24.49 57.76 -81.06
C LYS A 95 -25.29 57.15 -79.91
N GLU A 96 -26.60 56.99 -80.08
CA GLU A 96 -27.49 56.36 -79.09
C GLU A 96 -27.14 54.88 -78.89
N SER A 97 -26.90 54.13 -79.97
CA SER A 97 -26.48 52.73 -79.90
C SER A 97 -25.13 52.57 -79.20
N ALA A 98 -24.15 53.43 -79.52
CA ALA A 98 -22.84 53.43 -78.87
C ALA A 98 -22.94 53.79 -77.37
N ALA A 99 -23.77 54.79 -77.04
CA ALA A 99 -24.04 55.16 -75.65
C ALA A 99 -24.69 54.00 -74.87
N ASN A 100 -25.74 53.39 -75.42
CA ASN A 100 -26.42 52.24 -74.81
C ASN A 100 -25.48 51.04 -74.64
N TYR A 101 -24.67 50.72 -75.65
CA TYR A 101 -23.70 49.63 -75.58
C TYR A 101 -22.62 49.92 -74.52
N SER A 102 -22.07 51.13 -74.49
CA SER A 102 -21.08 51.52 -73.49
C SER A 102 -21.64 51.48 -72.07
N ALA A 103 -22.88 51.93 -71.85
CA ALA A 103 -23.58 51.85 -70.57
C ALA A 103 -23.79 50.39 -70.14
N PHE A 104 -24.23 49.52 -71.05
CA PHE A 104 -24.40 48.09 -70.79
C PHE A 104 -23.08 47.40 -70.43
N VAL A 105 -22.00 47.69 -71.16
CA VAL A 105 -20.66 47.17 -70.84
C VAL A 105 -20.18 47.66 -69.47
N GLN A 106 -20.43 48.91 -69.11
CA GLN A 106 -20.08 49.43 -67.79
C GLN A 106 -20.87 48.75 -66.67
N ASP A 107 -22.19 48.55 -66.84
CA ASP A 107 -23.02 47.83 -65.87
C ASP A 107 -22.55 46.38 -65.69
N LEU A 108 -22.26 45.68 -66.78
CA LEU A 108 -21.69 44.32 -66.74
C LEU A 108 -20.35 44.28 -65.99
N LYS A 109 -19.45 45.24 -66.26
CA LYS A 109 -18.17 45.34 -65.55
C LYS A 109 -18.38 45.54 -64.05
N GLN A 110 -19.31 46.40 -63.65
CA GLN A 110 -19.62 46.64 -62.23
C GLN A 110 -20.23 45.40 -61.56
N LYS A 111 -21.11 44.67 -62.24
CA LYS A 111 -21.69 43.42 -61.74
C LYS A 111 -20.62 42.35 -61.54
N LEU A 112 -19.79 42.13 -62.56
CA LEU A 112 -18.68 41.17 -62.49
C LEU A 112 -17.69 41.55 -61.37
N GLU A 113 -17.36 42.83 -61.22
CA GLU A 113 -16.46 43.29 -60.17
C GLU A 113 -17.05 43.04 -58.77
N LYS A 114 -18.36 43.26 -58.57
CA LYS A 114 -19.04 42.93 -57.31
C LYS A 114 -18.99 41.43 -57.02
N GLU A 115 -19.31 40.58 -58.00
CA GLU A 115 -19.27 39.12 -57.87
C GLU A 115 -17.86 38.62 -57.55
N ILE A 116 -16.84 39.14 -58.23
CA ILE A 116 -15.43 38.81 -57.95
C ILE A 116 -15.07 39.22 -56.53
N ARG A 117 -15.43 40.44 -56.09
CA ARG A 117 -15.15 40.89 -54.71
C ARG A 117 -15.85 40.01 -53.67
N GLU A 118 -17.07 39.56 -53.94
CA GLU A 118 -17.80 38.65 -53.05
C GLU A 118 -17.20 37.25 -53.01
N ALA A 119 -16.86 36.68 -54.17
CA ALA A 119 -16.19 35.39 -54.26
C ALA A 119 -14.84 35.40 -53.55
N VAL A 120 -14.04 36.46 -53.75
CA VAL A 120 -12.75 36.64 -53.05
C VAL A 120 -12.97 36.78 -51.54
N ARG A 121 -14.03 37.47 -51.09
CA ARG A 121 -14.34 37.59 -49.66
C ARG A 121 -14.73 36.24 -49.06
N LYS A 122 -15.57 35.46 -49.74
CA LYS A 122 -15.97 34.11 -49.32
C LYS A 122 -14.78 33.16 -49.26
N ALA A 123 -13.99 33.09 -50.32
CA ALA A 123 -12.78 32.25 -50.36
C ALA A 123 -11.76 32.64 -49.25
N LYS A 124 -11.60 33.94 -48.96
CA LYS A 124 -10.75 34.41 -47.84
C LYS A 124 -11.31 34.00 -46.48
N ALA A 125 -12.63 33.97 -46.30
CA ALA A 125 -13.26 33.55 -45.06
C ALA A 125 -13.09 32.03 -44.86
N GLU A 126 -13.42 31.23 -45.88
CA GLU A 126 -13.26 29.77 -45.89
C GLU A 126 -11.80 29.37 -45.63
N MET A 127 -10.85 30.05 -46.28
CA MET A 127 -9.42 29.80 -46.05
C MET A 127 -9.01 30.12 -44.61
N LYS A 128 -9.52 31.20 -44.01
CA LYS A 128 -9.24 31.52 -42.60
C LYS A 128 -9.80 30.46 -41.66
N GLU A 129 -11.05 30.06 -41.87
CA GLU A 129 -11.69 29.00 -41.07
C GLU A 129 -10.93 27.67 -41.18
N TYR A 130 -10.52 27.29 -42.39
CA TYR A 130 -9.70 26.10 -42.61
C TYR A 130 -8.36 26.17 -41.86
N MET A 131 -7.66 27.30 -41.95
CA MET A 131 -6.39 27.50 -41.25
C MET A 131 -6.55 27.48 -39.73
N GLU A 132 -7.67 28.00 -39.20
CA GLU A 132 -7.98 27.90 -37.76
C GLU A 132 -8.28 26.47 -37.34
N GLN A 133 -9.02 25.70 -38.14
CA GLN A 133 -9.30 24.30 -37.86
C GLN A 133 -8.03 23.45 -37.86
N GLU A 134 -7.13 23.63 -38.84
CA GLU A 134 -5.86 22.92 -38.88
C GLU A 134 -4.99 23.27 -37.66
N LYS A 135 -4.90 24.55 -37.28
CA LYS A 135 -4.21 24.94 -36.04
C LYS A 135 -4.79 24.28 -34.80
N ARG A 136 -6.13 24.20 -34.69
CA ARG A 136 -6.79 23.52 -33.56
C ARG A 136 -6.43 22.03 -33.53
N ARG A 137 -6.48 21.35 -34.69
CA ARG A 137 -6.09 19.94 -34.82
C ARG A 137 -4.64 19.70 -34.41
N GLU A 138 -3.72 20.57 -34.83
CA GLU A 138 -2.30 20.48 -34.47
C GLU A 138 -2.08 20.68 -32.96
N ILE A 139 -2.76 21.66 -32.36
CA ILE A 139 -2.71 21.92 -30.91
C ILE A 139 -3.26 20.72 -30.14
N GLU A 140 -4.44 20.22 -30.50
CA GLU A 140 -5.05 19.05 -29.85
C GLU A 140 -4.16 17.80 -29.96
N ALA A 141 -3.56 17.55 -31.13
CA ALA A 141 -2.63 16.45 -31.31
C ALA A 141 -1.34 16.62 -30.48
N MET A 142 -0.84 17.86 -30.33
CA MET A 142 0.29 18.16 -29.45
C MET A 142 -0.08 17.91 -27.98
N GLU A 143 -1.22 18.41 -27.52
CA GLU A 143 -1.73 18.24 -26.16
C GLU A 143 -1.92 16.77 -25.81
N GLN A 144 -2.52 15.98 -26.71
CA GLN A 144 -2.67 14.53 -26.50
C GLN A 144 -1.33 13.82 -26.37
N ARG A 145 -0.34 14.15 -27.22
CA ARG A 145 1.02 13.60 -27.12
C ARG A 145 1.70 14.00 -25.80
N MET A 146 1.53 15.25 -25.38
CA MET A 146 2.06 15.72 -24.09
C MET A 146 1.38 15.04 -22.90
N ALA A 147 0.05 14.92 -22.92
CA ALA A 147 -0.72 14.25 -21.88
C ALA A 147 -0.32 12.77 -21.75
N HIS A 148 -0.12 12.08 -22.88
CA HIS A 148 0.38 10.71 -22.88
C HIS A 148 1.78 10.61 -22.27
N LYS A 149 2.72 11.47 -22.67
CA LYS A 149 4.07 11.52 -22.09
C LYS A 149 4.04 11.77 -20.59
N LEU A 150 3.23 12.73 -20.14
CA LEU A 150 3.07 13.04 -18.72
C LEU A 150 2.51 11.84 -17.95
N ARG A 151 1.50 11.16 -18.50
CA ARG A 151 0.93 9.95 -17.89
C ARG A 151 1.97 8.82 -17.76
N CYS A 152 2.78 8.58 -18.80
CA CYS A 152 3.85 7.60 -18.75
C CYS A 152 4.88 7.95 -17.66
N ALA A 153 5.34 9.20 -17.61
CA ALA A 153 6.29 9.66 -16.59
C ALA A 153 5.73 9.54 -15.16
N LEU A 154 4.45 9.85 -14.95
CA LEU A 154 3.79 9.65 -13.66
C LEU A 154 3.73 8.17 -13.25
N MET A 155 3.48 7.27 -14.20
CA MET A 155 3.44 5.83 -13.96
C MET A 155 4.83 5.27 -13.63
N GLU A 156 5.88 5.74 -14.32
CA GLU A 156 7.28 5.40 -14.02
C GLU A 156 7.68 5.90 -12.62
N CYS A 157 7.39 7.16 -12.29
CA CYS A 157 7.65 7.72 -10.97
C CYS A 157 6.92 6.94 -9.86
N ALA A 158 5.65 6.56 -10.09
CA ALA A 158 4.90 5.75 -9.14
C ALA A 158 5.54 4.36 -8.94
N LYS A 159 6.05 3.75 -10.00
CA LYS A 159 6.76 2.47 -9.95
C LYS A 159 8.08 2.59 -9.18
N GLU A 160 8.88 3.61 -9.47
CA GLU A 160 10.12 3.91 -8.76
C GLU A 160 9.87 4.14 -7.26
N LYS A 161 8.86 4.96 -6.93
CA LYS A 161 8.44 5.17 -5.54
C LYS A 161 8.09 3.85 -4.84
N MET A 162 7.33 2.97 -5.48
CA MET A 162 6.98 1.67 -4.91
C MET A 162 8.22 0.79 -4.69
N GLN A 163 9.16 0.80 -5.62
CA GLN A 163 10.42 0.05 -5.50
C GLN A 163 11.29 0.58 -4.35
N GLU A 164 11.43 1.90 -4.22
CA GLU A 164 12.19 2.51 -3.12
C GLU A 164 11.54 2.28 -1.77
N VAL A 165 10.21 2.39 -1.67
CA VAL A 165 9.46 2.04 -0.44
C VAL A 165 9.63 0.55 -0.10
N ALA A 166 9.61 -0.34 -1.10
CA ALA A 166 9.82 -1.76 -0.88
C ALA A 166 11.25 -2.06 -0.37
N LYS A 167 12.27 -1.40 -0.92
CA LYS A 167 13.66 -1.49 -0.46
C LYS A 167 13.78 -0.99 0.98
N ALA A 168 13.22 0.19 1.29
CA ALA A 168 13.23 0.75 2.64
C ALA A 168 12.56 -0.18 3.65
N ARG A 169 11.36 -0.72 3.33
CA ARG A 169 10.67 -1.70 4.19
C ARG A 169 11.46 -2.99 4.37
N LYS A 170 12.19 -3.44 3.36
CA LYS A 170 13.04 -4.62 3.48
C LYS A 170 14.19 -4.37 4.46
N GLN A 171 14.85 -3.21 4.34
CA GLN A 171 15.90 -2.79 5.27
C GLN A 171 15.38 -2.63 6.69
N GLU A 172 14.22 -1.99 6.89
CA GLU A 172 13.56 -1.88 8.20
C GLU A 172 13.29 -3.26 8.82
N ARG A 173 12.80 -4.22 8.03
CA ARG A 173 12.57 -5.60 8.50
C ARG A 173 13.87 -6.29 8.88
N GLU A 174 14.93 -6.15 8.08
CA GLU A 174 16.24 -6.73 8.37
C GLU A 174 16.82 -6.16 9.67
N VAL A 175 16.71 -4.85 9.89
CA VAL A 175 17.12 -4.19 11.13
C VAL A 175 16.28 -4.69 12.31
N ALA A 176 14.95 -4.70 12.20
CA ALA A 176 14.06 -5.17 13.26
C ALA A 176 14.32 -6.64 13.63
N LEU A 177 14.59 -7.51 12.65
CA LEU A 177 14.96 -8.90 12.89
C LEU A 177 16.32 -9.02 13.59
N SER A 178 17.31 -8.22 13.19
CA SER A 178 18.63 -8.18 13.82
C SER A 178 18.55 -7.71 15.27
N GLU A 179 17.78 -6.64 15.54
CA GLU A 179 17.55 -6.12 16.89
C GLU A 179 16.78 -7.13 17.75
N ALA A 180 15.72 -7.75 17.23
CA ALA A 180 14.99 -8.79 17.93
C ALA A 180 15.89 -9.99 18.27
N ALA A 181 16.74 -10.42 17.34
CA ALA A 181 17.71 -11.48 17.57
C ALA A 181 18.76 -11.09 18.63
N MET A 182 19.22 -9.83 18.64
CA MET A 182 20.14 -9.32 19.67
C MET A 182 19.47 -9.33 21.04
N GLN A 183 18.24 -8.84 21.16
CA GLN A 183 17.49 -8.85 22.42
C GLN A 183 17.25 -10.28 22.91
N HIS A 184 16.90 -11.19 22.00
CA HIS A 184 16.73 -12.60 22.34
C HIS A 184 18.02 -13.23 22.89
N ARG A 185 19.18 -12.93 22.28
CA ARG A 185 20.49 -13.38 22.80
C ARG A 185 20.78 -12.83 24.19
N LYS A 186 20.57 -11.53 24.40
CA LYS A 186 20.74 -10.89 25.72
C LYS A 186 19.86 -11.54 26.78
N HIS A 187 18.61 -11.83 26.46
CA HIS A 187 17.71 -12.53 27.39
C HIS A 187 18.17 -13.95 27.70
N ILE A 188 18.67 -14.69 26.69
CA ILE A 188 19.24 -16.02 26.93
C ILE A 188 20.47 -15.94 27.84
N GLU A 189 21.35 -14.95 27.64
CA GLU A 189 22.52 -14.74 28.49
C GLU A 189 22.12 -14.41 29.93
N GLN A 190 21.17 -13.49 30.13
CA GLN A 190 20.62 -13.16 31.45
C GLN A 190 20.02 -14.40 32.14
N LEU A 191 19.22 -15.19 31.42
CA LEU A 191 18.64 -16.42 31.97
C LEU A 191 19.73 -17.44 32.37
N LYS A 192 20.83 -17.52 31.62
CA LYS A 192 21.96 -18.38 31.99
C LYS A 192 22.64 -17.89 33.26
N GLU A 193 22.87 -16.59 33.38
CA GLU A 193 23.46 -15.98 34.58
C GLU A 193 22.57 -16.20 35.81
N GLU A 194 21.27 -15.93 35.69
CA GLU A 194 20.28 -16.19 36.75
C GLU A 194 20.25 -17.66 37.14
N ASN A 195 20.29 -18.57 36.17
CA ASN A 195 20.31 -20.00 36.46
C ASN A 195 21.62 -20.43 37.16
N MET A 196 22.79 -19.94 36.73
CA MET A 196 24.04 -20.23 37.43
C MET A 196 24.01 -19.74 38.88
N LEU A 197 23.50 -18.54 39.13
CA LEU A 197 23.36 -18.01 40.49
C LEU A 197 22.38 -18.86 41.32
N ALA A 198 21.26 -19.29 40.74
CA ALA A 198 20.31 -20.17 41.41
C ALA A 198 20.94 -21.54 41.74
N GLU A 199 21.66 -22.15 40.80
CA GLU A 199 22.39 -23.41 41.00
C GLU A 199 23.44 -23.29 42.11
N GLU A 200 24.19 -22.17 42.15
CA GLU A 200 25.14 -21.90 43.23
C GLU A 200 24.46 -21.77 44.60
N LEU A 201 23.32 -21.09 44.66
CA LEU A 201 22.53 -20.96 45.89
C LEU A 201 22.02 -22.33 46.34
N TYR A 202 21.42 -23.13 45.45
CA TYR A 202 20.97 -24.48 45.76
C TYR A 202 22.11 -25.36 46.25
N ARG A 203 23.28 -25.30 45.60
CA ARG A 203 24.47 -26.03 46.01
C ARG A 203 24.90 -25.63 47.42
N LYS A 204 24.99 -24.32 47.71
CA LYS A 204 25.33 -23.82 49.07
C LYS A 204 24.32 -24.30 50.12
N THR A 205 23.03 -24.28 49.81
CA THR A 205 21.97 -24.79 50.70
C THR A 205 22.11 -26.28 50.95
N ILE A 206 22.37 -27.09 49.91
CA ILE A 206 22.60 -28.54 50.04
C ILE A 206 23.86 -28.81 50.89
N GLU A 207 24.94 -28.07 50.66
CA GLU A 207 26.18 -28.20 51.44
C GLU A 207 25.97 -27.84 52.92
N GLN A 208 25.17 -26.80 53.22
CA GLN A 208 24.77 -26.47 54.59
C GLN A 208 23.93 -27.58 55.23
N LEU A 209 22.92 -28.10 54.52
CA LEU A 209 22.08 -29.21 54.98
C LEU A 209 22.93 -30.46 55.27
N ASN A 210 23.85 -30.81 54.37
CA ASN A 210 24.74 -31.95 54.53
C ASN A 210 25.66 -31.78 55.74
N ARG A 211 26.21 -30.58 55.96
CA ARG A 211 26.98 -30.28 57.19
C ARG A 211 26.12 -30.44 58.45
N GLY A 212 24.89 -29.94 58.44
CA GLY A 212 23.93 -30.12 59.54
C GLY A 212 23.68 -31.61 59.84
N LYS A 213 23.35 -32.40 58.82
CA LYS A 213 23.14 -33.85 58.95
C LYS A 213 24.39 -34.60 59.43
N CYS A 214 25.58 -34.25 58.94
CA CYS A 214 26.83 -34.84 59.42
C CYS A 214 27.04 -34.54 60.91
N ASN A 215 26.78 -33.29 61.34
CA ASN A 215 26.88 -32.93 62.75
C ASN A 215 25.87 -33.70 63.61
N GLU A 216 24.61 -33.81 63.17
CA GLU A 216 23.59 -34.62 63.85
C GLU A 216 24.00 -36.10 63.94
N MET A 217 24.48 -36.68 62.85
CA MET A 217 24.99 -38.07 62.82
C MET A 217 26.20 -38.27 63.74
N ASN A 218 27.07 -37.27 63.88
CA ASN A 218 28.22 -37.34 64.78
C ASN A 218 27.83 -37.21 66.26
N ILE A 219 26.79 -36.41 66.56
CA ILE A 219 26.31 -36.21 67.93
C ILE A 219 25.48 -37.42 68.40
N ALA A 220 24.69 -38.06 67.53
CA ALA A 220 23.78 -39.15 67.91
C ALA A 220 24.46 -40.34 68.64
N PRO A 221 25.64 -40.84 68.24
CA PRO A 221 26.37 -41.87 68.98
C PRO A 221 26.76 -41.41 70.39
N SER A 222 27.20 -40.16 70.54
CA SER A 222 27.60 -39.63 71.85
C SER A 222 26.40 -39.51 72.80
N ILE A 223 25.23 -39.13 72.29
CA ILE A 223 23.97 -39.11 73.06
C ILE A 223 23.61 -40.54 73.46
N LYS A 224 23.56 -41.48 72.51
CA LYS A 224 23.26 -42.89 72.81
C LYS A 224 24.24 -43.51 73.81
N GLN A 225 25.53 -43.18 73.72
CA GLN A 225 26.53 -43.65 74.67
C GLN A 225 26.28 -43.10 76.08
N ARG A 226 25.92 -41.82 76.22
CA ARG A 226 25.56 -41.22 77.52
C ARG A 226 24.27 -41.83 78.08
N GLU A 227 23.25 -42.03 77.24
CA GLU A 227 22.00 -42.70 77.63
C GLU A 227 22.27 -44.11 78.17
N ASN A 228 23.09 -44.89 77.45
CA ASN A 228 23.51 -46.22 77.89
C ASN A 228 24.29 -46.17 79.21
N GLN A 229 25.18 -45.19 79.40
CA GLN A 229 25.90 -45.02 80.68
C GLN A 229 24.94 -44.72 81.83
N ILE A 230 23.99 -43.80 81.63
CA ILE A 230 22.97 -43.47 82.63
C ILE A 230 22.12 -44.70 82.97
N GLU A 231 21.72 -45.48 81.97
CA GLU A 231 20.92 -46.69 82.17
C GLU A 231 21.72 -47.78 82.92
N MET A 232 22.98 -47.99 82.56
CA MET A 232 23.88 -48.88 83.30
C MET A 232 24.07 -48.41 84.74
N GLU A 233 24.21 -47.11 84.99
CA GLU A 233 24.29 -46.57 86.35
C GLU A 233 23.00 -46.77 87.14
N ARG A 234 21.83 -46.61 86.51
CA ARG A 234 20.53 -46.93 87.14
C ARG A 234 20.44 -48.40 87.51
N GLN A 235 20.74 -49.30 86.58
CA GLN A 235 20.75 -50.75 86.81
C GLN A 235 21.74 -51.12 87.92
N MET A 236 22.93 -50.52 87.95
CA MET A 236 23.90 -50.72 89.03
C MET A 236 23.40 -50.23 90.38
N LYS A 237 22.67 -49.10 90.44
CA LYS A 237 22.05 -48.61 91.69
C LYS A 237 20.93 -49.53 92.15
N GLU A 238 20.09 -50.00 91.25
CA GLU A 238 19.02 -50.96 91.55
C GLU A 238 19.60 -52.30 92.04
N LEU A 239 20.60 -52.85 91.35
CA LEU A 239 21.27 -54.09 91.76
C LEU A 239 21.93 -53.94 93.14
N LYS A 240 22.58 -52.80 93.41
CA LYS A 240 23.15 -52.51 94.74
C LYS A 240 22.07 -52.45 95.82
N ALA A 241 20.91 -51.85 95.54
CA ALA A 241 19.81 -51.79 96.51
C ALA A 241 19.27 -53.20 96.82
N VAL A 242 19.09 -54.04 95.80
CA VAL A 242 18.70 -55.45 95.97
C VAL A 242 19.74 -56.21 96.78
N HIS A 243 21.03 -56.05 96.45
CA HIS A 243 22.11 -56.74 97.17
C HIS A 243 22.22 -56.30 98.64
N LEU A 244 22.05 -55.01 98.93
CA LEU A 244 22.02 -54.50 100.30
C LEU A 244 20.85 -55.08 101.09
N TYR A 245 19.68 -55.20 100.47
CA TYR A 245 18.50 -55.83 101.07
C TYR A 245 18.74 -57.33 101.36
N GLU A 246 19.39 -58.06 100.44
CA GLU A 246 19.78 -59.46 100.65
C GLU A 246 20.79 -59.60 101.79
N LEU A 247 21.81 -58.74 101.84
CA LEU A 247 22.79 -58.73 102.93
C LEU A 247 22.13 -58.46 104.29
N GLU A 248 21.19 -57.51 104.35
CA GLU A 248 20.43 -57.23 105.58
C GLU A 248 19.62 -58.46 106.03
N LYS A 249 18.97 -59.15 105.08
CA LYS A 249 18.26 -60.41 105.37
C LYS A 249 19.20 -61.48 105.93
N VAL A 250 20.38 -61.66 105.33
CA VAL A 250 21.39 -62.62 105.82
C VAL A 250 21.89 -62.23 107.22
N LEU A 251 22.16 -60.94 107.46
CA LEU A 251 22.58 -60.44 108.77
C LEU A 251 21.53 -60.71 109.86
N ILE A 252 20.24 -60.54 109.55
CA ILE A 252 19.16 -60.89 110.48
C ILE A 252 19.17 -62.40 110.76
N THR A 253 19.31 -63.25 109.73
CA THR A 253 19.37 -64.71 109.94
C THR A 253 20.59 -65.15 110.75
N LEU A 254 21.76 -64.55 110.50
CA LEU A 254 22.98 -64.81 111.25
C LEU A 254 22.80 -64.43 112.71
N LYS A 255 22.26 -63.24 112.99
CA LYS A 255 22.00 -62.78 114.36
C LYS A 255 21.02 -63.71 115.10
N THR A 256 19.98 -64.21 114.43
CA THR A 256 19.08 -65.20 115.04
C THR A 256 19.77 -66.53 115.32
N ALA A 257 20.68 -66.98 114.46
CA ALA A 257 21.47 -68.19 114.69
C ALA A 257 22.48 -68.00 115.83
N GLU A 258 23.15 -66.85 115.91
CA GLU A 258 24.05 -66.49 117.01
C GLU A 258 23.32 -66.47 118.36
N ASP A 259 22.10 -65.90 118.40
CA ASP A 259 21.29 -65.90 119.61
C ASP A 259 20.86 -67.33 120.00
N GLN A 260 20.56 -68.20 119.03
CA GLN A 260 20.32 -69.63 119.29
C GLN A 260 21.56 -70.32 119.87
N VAL A 261 22.75 -70.05 119.33
CA VAL A 261 24.03 -70.60 119.84
C VAL A 261 24.26 -70.15 121.28
N LYS A 262 24.11 -68.86 121.59
CA LYS A 262 24.23 -68.35 122.99
C LYS A 262 23.25 -69.03 123.93
N THR A 263 22.03 -69.30 123.46
CA THR A 263 21.01 -70.00 124.26
C THR A 263 21.40 -71.45 124.53
N LEU A 264 22.00 -72.13 123.55
CA LEU A 264 22.52 -73.49 123.70
C LEU A 264 23.75 -73.53 124.63
N GLU A 265 24.66 -72.58 124.52
CA GLU A 265 25.82 -72.44 125.42
C GLU A 265 25.38 -72.28 126.87
N GLN A 266 24.40 -71.41 127.15
CA GLN A 266 23.84 -71.25 128.49
C GLN A 266 23.19 -72.54 129.03
N LYS A 267 22.54 -73.33 128.17
CA LYS A 267 21.98 -74.64 128.57
C LYS A 267 23.08 -75.66 128.88
N LEU A 268 24.13 -75.70 128.07
CA LEU A 268 25.29 -76.58 128.27
C LEU A 268 26.01 -76.26 129.58
N GLU A 269 26.18 -74.98 129.89
CA GLU A 269 26.83 -74.55 131.14
C GLU A 269 26.03 -74.99 132.37
N LYS A 270 24.69 -74.86 132.33
CA LYS A 270 23.80 -75.37 133.38
C LYS A 270 23.90 -76.90 133.52
N MET A 271 23.94 -77.65 132.41
CA MET A 271 24.11 -79.11 132.46
C MET A 271 25.47 -79.52 133.01
N ARG A 272 26.54 -78.77 132.68
CA ARG A 272 27.90 -79.04 133.19
C ARG A 272 27.97 -78.81 134.70
N ALA A 273 27.44 -77.69 135.20
CA ALA A 273 27.35 -77.42 136.63
C ALA A 273 26.54 -78.50 137.38
N TRP A 274 25.43 -78.97 136.78
CA TRP A 274 24.61 -80.03 137.37
C TRP A 274 25.35 -81.37 137.43
N LYS A 275 26.10 -81.71 136.37
CA LYS A 275 26.97 -82.88 136.32
C LYS A 275 28.04 -82.82 137.42
N ASP A 276 28.73 -81.68 137.56
CA ASP A 276 29.81 -81.54 138.53
C ASP A 276 29.29 -81.62 139.98
N SER A 277 28.10 -81.06 140.25
CA SER A 277 27.43 -81.18 141.56
C SER A 277 27.10 -82.64 141.91
N LEU A 278 26.58 -83.41 140.95
CA LEU A 278 26.28 -84.83 141.13
C LEU A 278 27.54 -85.66 141.34
N GLU A 279 28.64 -85.33 140.66
CA GLU A 279 29.93 -86.01 140.83
C GLU A 279 30.49 -85.79 142.24
N ILE A 280 30.35 -84.58 142.80
CA ILE A 280 30.74 -84.25 144.18
C ILE A 280 29.90 -85.04 145.20
N GLU A 281 28.58 -85.12 145.02
CA GLU A 281 27.71 -85.90 145.92
C GLU A 281 28.04 -87.40 145.89
N ILE A 282 28.31 -87.96 144.71
CA ILE A 282 28.71 -89.37 144.58
C ILE A 282 30.03 -89.63 145.32
N GLN A 283 31.02 -88.72 145.22
CA GLN A 283 32.28 -88.82 145.97
C GLN A 283 32.07 -88.72 147.49
N ALA A 284 31.23 -87.80 147.94
CA ALA A 284 30.90 -87.64 149.35
C ALA A 284 30.21 -88.90 149.92
N THR A 285 29.28 -89.47 149.15
CA THR A 285 28.55 -90.69 149.52
C THR A 285 29.51 -91.90 149.58
N ARG A 286 30.44 -91.99 148.62
CA ARG A 286 31.50 -93.02 148.63
C ARG A 286 32.36 -92.95 149.89
N LEU A 287 32.80 -91.74 150.28
CA LEU A 287 33.54 -91.52 151.53
C LEU A 287 32.74 -91.90 152.78
N ALA A 288 31.43 -91.61 152.79
CA ALA A 288 30.55 -91.98 153.90
C ALA A 288 30.38 -93.51 154.02
N PHE A 289 30.18 -94.21 152.90
CA PHE A 289 30.13 -95.67 152.89
C PHE A 289 31.44 -96.29 153.35
N GLN A 290 32.59 -95.75 152.94
CA GLN A 290 33.89 -96.26 153.39
C GLN A 290 34.04 -96.11 154.91
N LYS A 291 33.69 -94.94 155.46
CA LYS A 291 33.70 -94.70 156.92
C LYS A 291 32.76 -95.65 157.69
N TYR A 292 31.58 -95.93 157.15
CA TYR A 292 30.63 -96.87 157.78
C TYR A 292 31.17 -98.30 157.77
N ILE A 293 31.72 -98.75 156.64
CA ILE A 293 32.30 -100.10 156.52
C ILE A 293 33.48 -100.26 157.49
N ASP A 294 34.37 -99.27 157.56
CA ASP A 294 35.54 -99.31 158.44
C ASP A 294 35.13 -99.32 159.94
N ALA A 295 34.05 -98.62 160.30
CA ALA A 295 33.56 -98.58 161.68
C ALA A 295 32.84 -99.88 162.10
N THR A 296 32.12 -100.53 161.20
CA THR A 296 31.27 -101.69 161.51
C THR A 296 32.05 -103.00 161.44
N PHE A 297 33.05 -103.07 160.57
CA PHE A 297 33.85 -104.26 160.32
C PHE A 297 35.35 -103.93 160.33
N PRO A 298 35.96 -103.70 161.51
CA PRO A 298 37.36 -103.29 161.61
C PRO A 298 38.37 -104.33 161.10
N ASN A 299 37.92 -105.55 160.82
CA ASN A 299 38.74 -106.63 160.28
C ASN A 299 38.74 -106.70 158.74
N LEU A 300 38.03 -105.79 158.04
CA LEU A 300 38.04 -105.70 156.58
C LEU A 300 39.11 -104.72 156.09
N SER A 301 39.76 -105.05 154.97
CA SER A 301 40.75 -104.19 154.32
C SER A 301 40.12 -102.92 153.75
N PRO A 302 40.79 -101.74 153.81
CA PRO A 302 40.27 -100.48 153.28
C PRO A 302 39.96 -100.56 151.77
N GLY A 303 38.93 -99.85 151.31
CA GLY A 303 38.55 -99.73 149.89
C GLY A 303 37.30 -100.52 149.45
N GLN A 304 36.56 -101.10 150.38
CA GLN A 304 35.32 -101.85 150.08
C GLN A 304 34.19 -100.96 149.49
N ALA A 305 34.16 -99.66 149.78
CA ALA A 305 33.16 -98.75 149.22
C ALA A 305 33.29 -98.54 147.71
N ASP A 306 34.48 -98.79 147.13
CA ASP A 306 34.73 -98.65 145.70
C ASP A 306 34.04 -99.74 144.87
N PHE A 307 33.74 -100.90 145.46
CA PHE A 307 32.96 -101.96 144.83
C PHE A 307 31.47 -101.60 144.72
N ILE A 308 30.94 -100.85 145.69
CA ILE A 308 29.53 -100.43 145.73
C ILE A 308 29.31 -99.21 144.82
N LEU A 309 30.29 -98.29 144.77
CA LEU A 309 30.24 -97.07 143.94
C LEU A 309 31.49 -96.94 143.05
N PRO A 310 31.52 -97.60 141.87
CA PRO A 310 32.65 -97.54 140.94
C PRO A 310 32.97 -96.13 140.45
N HIS A 311 34.24 -95.84 140.16
CA HIS A 311 34.65 -94.56 139.55
C HIS A 311 34.13 -94.45 138.11
N ARG A 312 33.55 -93.30 137.76
CA ARG A 312 33.23 -92.97 136.37
C ARG A 312 34.45 -92.29 135.73
N SER A 313 34.83 -92.74 134.54
CA SER A 313 35.92 -92.15 133.75
C SER A 313 35.55 -90.72 133.34
N ALA A 314 36.41 -89.74 133.63
CA ALA A 314 36.22 -88.36 133.17
C ALA A 314 36.18 -88.30 131.64
N PHE A 315 35.14 -87.65 131.11
CA PHE A 315 34.93 -87.47 129.67
C PHE A 315 35.90 -86.39 129.14
N GLN A 316 36.80 -86.77 128.23
CA GLN A 316 37.58 -85.82 127.42
C GLN A 316 36.93 -85.64 126.04
N PRO A 317 36.52 -84.42 125.66
CA PRO A 317 36.04 -84.13 124.30
C PRO A 317 37.17 -84.36 123.28
N LYS A 318 36.91 -85.17 122.26
CA LYS A 318 37.75 -85.24 121.05
C LYS A 318 37.28 -84.16 120.08
N ASP A 319 38.18 -83.27 119.71
CA ASP A 319 37.95 -82.21 118.75
C ASP A 319 37.62 -82.75 117.35
N MET A 320 36.60 -82.15 116.74
CA MET A 320 36.28 -82.25 115.31
C MET A 320 37.29 -81.40 114.49
N PRO A 321 37.73 -81.85 113.31
CA PRO A 321 38.63 -81.08 112.46
C PRO A 321 37.92 -79.85 111.86
N LYS A 322 38.56 -78.68 112.02
CA LYS A 322 38.18 -77.42 111.37
C LYS A 322 38.48 -77.48 109.88
N GLU A 323 37.47 -77.26 109.06
CA GLU A 323 37.62 -76.80 107.68
C GLU A 323 38.30 -75.42 107.72
N ALA A 324 39.45 -75.33 107.06
CA ALA A 324 40.14 -74.07 106.85
C ALA A 324 39.65 -73.47 105.53
N GLU A 325 38.90 -72.38 105.64
CA GLU A 325 38.82 -71.39 104.57
C GLU A 325 40.19 -70.72 104.42
N VAL A 326 40.74 -70.72 103.19
CA VAL A 326 41.69 -69.70 102.76
C VAL A 326 41.27 -69.22 101.38
N ILE A 327 40.90 -67.94 101.39
CA ILE A 327 40.65 -67.02 100.28
C ILE A 327 42.00 -66.75 99.57
N ASP A 328 42.06 -66.81 98.23
CA ASP A 328 42.29 -65.61 97.38
C ASP A 328 42.49 -65.94 95.88
N ASN A 329 41.76 -65.19 95.07
CA ASN A 329 42.09 -64.65 93.74
C ASN A 329 43.11 -65.36 92.83
N GLU A 330 42.63 -65.84 91.66
CA GLU A 330 43.36 -65.58 90.41
C GLU A 330 42.45 -65.57 89.16
N PHE A 331 42.43 -64.40 88.53
CA PHE A 331 41.88 -64.11 87.21
C PHE A 331 42.58 -64.98 86.13
N LYS A 332 41.88 -65.94 85.50
CA LYS A 332 42.20 -66.40 84.14
C LYS A 332 40.95 -66.60 83.30
N ARG A 333 40.94 -65.87 82.17
CA ARG A 333 39.95 -65.84 81.09
C ARG A 333 39.47 -67.24 80.67
N PRO A 334 38.18 -67.46 80.39
CA PRO A 334 37.76 -68.49 79.47
C PRO A 334 37.89 -67.96 78.04
N GLY A 335 38.46 -68.81 77.19
CA GLY A 335 38.64 -68.55 75.78
C GLY A 335 37.32 -68.34 75.04
N THR A 336 37.45 -67.55 74.00
CA THR A 336 36.51 -67.26 72.94
C THR A 336 35.85 -68.53 72.40
N GLU A 337 34.58 -68.73 72.72
CA GLU A 337 33.73 -69.72 72.06
C GLU A 337 33.29 -69.13 70.71
N ARG A 338 33.87 -69.64 69.61
CA ARG A 338 33.38 -69.37 68.25
C ARG A 338 32.02 -70.04 68.10
N VAL A 339 30.95 -69.25 68.23
CA VAL A 339 29.64 -69.62 67.68
C VAL A 339 29.45 -68.90 66.36
N ARG A 340 29.50 -69.68 65.27
CA ARG A 340 28.99 -69.31 63.95
C ARG A 340 27.52 -68.93 64.09
N VAL A 341 27.15 -67.73 63.65
CA VAL A 341 25.79 -67.48 63.15
C VAL A 341 25.88 -66.84 61.77
N THR A 342 25.34 -67.63 60.84
CA THR A 342 24.95 -67.39 59.45
C THR A 342 24.57 -65.95 59.08
N ALA A 343 25.20 -65.48 58.02
CA ALA A 343 24.69 -64.41 57.17
C ALA A 343 23.49 -64.92 56.35
N MET A 344 22.39 -64.19 56.41
CA MET A 344 21.29 -64.21 55.44
C MET A 344 21.07 -62.76 54.99
N SER A 345 20.93 -62.63 53.67
CA SER A 345 21.01 -61.44 52.84
C SER A 345 19.87 -60.41 53.05
N LYS A 346 20.17 -59.14 52.81
CA LYS A 346 19.63 -58.34 51.68
C LYS A 346 20.44 -57.06 51.48
#